data_AF-A0A2X0SH52-F1
#
_entry.id   AF-A0A2X0SH52-F1
#
_cell.length_a   1.000
_cell.length_b   1.000
_cell.length_c   1.000
_cell.angle_alpha   90.00
_cell.angle_beta   90.00
_cell.angle_gamma   90.00
#
_symmetry.space_group_name_H-M   'P 1'
#
loop_
_entity.id
_entity.type
_entity.pdbx_description
1 polymer ?
#
loop_
_entity_poly.entity_id
_entity_poly.type
_entity_poly.pdbx_seq_one_letter_code
_entity_poly.pdbx_strand_id
1 'polypeptide(L)'
;MNIMEFSNATVIPDANHPDAFLYVPKIPAIAAGPDGKPQFNLLTAGPVSFLQLTGSWGLNHDEIAVLRKELATRTGLNEDILQLQPAPCSVHDAALLLGDEAGSFTVLQQSKSSGVPPYHAAFNVMLNTEQLQTVRDALGGKRGLLAFRYDIRFRLSPAISSITEWLETSRIRSLNGNSVTRDTGSCFTETRTTGDAAGEIMQFYAQLDAADWNAAR
;
A
#
# COMPACT_ATOMS: atom_id res chain seq x y z
N MET A 1 -1.45 -17.69 6.01
CA MET A 1 -0.61 -16.88 5.09
C MET A 1 0.27 -16.00 5.97
N ASN A 2 1.60 -16.17 5.91
CA ASN A 2 2.50 -15.46 6.82
C ASN A 2 2.92 -14.13 6.19
N ILE A 3 2.34 -13.03 6.65
CA ILE A 3 2.70 -11.69 6.20
C ILE A 3 4.02 -11.31 6.85
N MET A 4 4.97 -10.83 6.07
CA MET A 4 6.31 -10.46 6.54
C MET A 4 6.50 -8.95 6.47
N GLU A 5 6.87 -8.37 7.60
CA GLU A 5 7.08 -6.93 7.72
C GLU A 5 8.57 -6.58 7.55
N PHE A 6 8.83 -5.62 6.67
CA PHE A 6 10.13 -5.00 6.43
C PHE A 6 10.05 -3.50 6.67
N SER A 7 11.20 -2.82 6.68
CA SER A 7 11.28 -1.39 6.99
C SER A 7 10.52 -0.53 5.98
N ASN A 8 10.67 -0.82 4.68
CA ASN A 8 10.08 -0.05 3.58
C ASN A 8 8.89 -0.72 2.90
N ALA A 9 8.62 -2.00 3.18
CA ALA A 9 7.53 -2.75 2.56
C ALA A 9 6.91 -3.82 3.48
N THR A 10 5.69 -4.20 3.14
CA THR A 10 5.06 -5.44 3.62
C THR A 10 5.12 -6.45 2.49
N VAL A 11 5.57 -7.67 2.78
CA VAL A 11 5.73 -8.75 1.81
C VAL A 11 4.77 -9.87 2.10
N ILE A 12 4.16 -10.38 1.04
CA ILE A 12 3.08 -11.35 1.05
C ILE A 12 3.48 -12.50 0.11
N PRO A 13 3.57 -13.76 0.59
CA PRO A 13 3.80 -14.90 -0.29
C PRO A 13 2.69 -15.06 -1.34
N ASP A 14 3.04 -15.37 -2.58
CA ASP A 14 2.05 -15.73 -3.59
C ASP A 14 1.54 -17.16 -3.33
N ALA A 15 0.22 -17.32 -3.28
CA ALA A 15 -0.40 -18.61 -3.03
C ALA A 15 -0.22 -19.61 -4.19
N ASN A 16 -0.01 -19.12 -5.41
CA ASN A 16 0.11 -19.96 -6.61
C ASN A 16 1.57 -20.27 -6.97
N HIS A 17 2.52 -19.50 -6.45
CA HIS A 17 3.93 -19.57 -6.80
C HIS A 17 4.79 -19.53 -5.52
N PRO A 18 5.32 -20.68 -5.06
CA PRO A 18 6.03 -20.77 -3.77
C PRO A 18 7.35 -19.98 -3.74
N ASP A 19 7.89 -19.64 -4.89
CA ASP A 19 9.08 -18.81 -5.12
C ASP A 19 8.77 -17.34 -5.38
N ALA A 20 7.48 -16.96 -5.45
CA ALA A 20 7.06 -15.59 -5.73
C ALA A 20 6.43 -14.90 -4.50
N PHE A 21 6.72 -13.61 -4.40
CA PHE A 21 6.26 -12.75 -3.33
C PHE A 21 5.76 -11.42 -3.90
N LEU A 22 4.65 -10.95 -3.34
CA LEU A 22 4.08 -9.65 -3.61
C LEU A 22 4.56 -8.66 -2.55
N TYR A 23 4.95 -7.45 -2.95
CA TYR A 23 5.32 -6.39 -2.00
C TYR A 23 4.38 -5.19 -2.07
N VAL A 24 4.13 -4.60 -0.91
CA VAL A 24 3.39 -3.35 -0.71
C VAL A 24 4.34 -2.31 -0.11
N PRO A 25 4.68 -1.23 -0.82
CA PRO A 25 5.47 -0.15 -0.26
C PRO A 25 4.70 0.53 0.89
N LYS A 26 5.39 0.80 2.01
CA LYS A 26 4.77 1.41 3.20
C LYS A 26 4.74 2.92 3.14
N ILE A 27 5.85 3.51 2.70
CA ILE A 27 6.11 4.93 2.81
C ILE A 27 6.34 5.46 1.38
N PRO A 28 5.72 6.57 0.98
CA PRO A 28 6.11 7.21 -0.27
C PRO A 28 7.50 7.83 -0.14
N ALA A 29 8.11 8.17 -1.26
CA ALA A 29 9.42 8.80 -1.34
C ALA A 29 9.40 9.95 -2.37
N ILE A 30 10.35 10.87 -2.27
CA ILE A 30 10.63 11.81 -3.37
C ILE A 30 11.43 11.05 -4.43
N ALA A 31 11.03 11.20 -5.70
CA ALA A 31 11.73 10.59 -6.81
C ALA A 31 13.20 11.04 -6.80
N ALA A 32 14.11 10.09 -6.96
CA ALA A 32 15.53 10.36 -6.98
C ALA A 32 15.99 10.76 -8.39
N GLY A 33 16.93 11.70 -8.46
CA GLY A 33 17.67 12.00 -9.69
C GLY A 33 18.70 10.92 -10.05
N PRO A 34 19.45 11.08 -11.15
CA PRO A 34 20.50 10.13 -11.57
C PRO A 34 21.67 10.00 -10.58
N ASP A 35 21.91 11.04 -9.77
CA ASP A 35 22.87 11.00 -8.65
C ASP A 35 22.31 10.28 -7.42
N GLY A 36 21.11 9.71 -7.58
CA GLY A 36 20.34 9.13 -6.54
C GLY A 36 20.13 10.12 -5.43
N LYS A 37 19.82 11.41 -5.63
CA LYS A 37 19.36 12.38 -4.58
C LYS A 37 17.89 12.76 -4.75
N PRO A 38 17.13 13.12 -3.69
CA PRO A 38 15.74 13.55 -3.83
C PRO A 38 15.65 14.77 -4.77
N GLN A 39 14.83 14.69 -5.81
CA GLN A 39 14.70 15.76 -6.80
C GLN A 39 13.50 16.64 -6.50
N PHE A 40 13.77 17.77 -5.85
CA PHE A 40 12.83 18.88 -5.71
C PHE A 40 13.57 20.21 -5.89
N ASN A 41 12.83 21.24 -6.32
CA ASN A 41 13.34 22.59 -6.49
C ASN A 41 12.37 23.58 -5.85
N LEU A 42 12.91 24.49 -5.04
CA LEU A 42 12.19 25.67 -4.55
C LEU A 42 12.82 26.90 -5.19
N LEU A 43 12.11 27.52 -6.12
CA LEU A 43 12.58 28.68 -6.88
C LEU A 43 11.86 29.94 -6.41
N THR A 44 12.58 31.04 -6.24
CA THR A 44 12.01 32.36 -5.96
C THR A 44 12.49 33.34 -7.02
N ALA A 45 11.56 34.02 -7.69
CA ALA A 45 11.83 35.01 -8.73
C ALA A 45 10.95 36.25 -8.51
N GLY A 46 11.55 37.29 -7.91
CA GLY A 46 10.82 38.50 -7.52
C GLY A 46 9.70 38.17 -6.50
N PRO A 47 8.44 38.54 -6.76
CA PRO A 47 7.33 38.27 -5.85
C PRO A 47 6.77 36.85 -5.96
N VAL A 48 7.23 36.04 -6.92
CA VAL A 48 6.68 34.71 -7.18
C VAL A 48 7.63 33.63 -6.68
N SER A 49 7.08 32.58 -6.08
CA SER A 49 7.84 31.38 -5.70
C SER A 49 7.15 30.13 -6.19
N PHE A 50 7.95 29.13 -6.57
CA PHE A 50 7.49 27.85 -7.10
C PHE A 50 8.17 26.69 -6.39
N LEU A 51 7.37 25.71 -5.97
CA LEU A 51 7.85 24.41 -5.53
C LEU A 51 7.57 23.37 -6.62
N GLN A 52 8.62 22.73 -7.08
CA GLN A 52 8.58 21.65 -8.06
C GLN A 52 9.14 20.38 -7.41
N LEU A 53 8.39 19.29 -7.44
CA LEU A 53 8.85 17.99 -6.95
C LEU A 53 8.13 16.87 -7.67
N THR A 54 8.74 15.69 -7.65
CA THR A 54 8.07 14.45 -8.07
C THR A 54 8.07 13.50 -6.90
N GLY A 55 6.89 13.10 -6.44
CA GLY A 55 6.77 12.00 -5.50
C GLY A 55 6.78 10.66 -6.22
N SER A 56 7.00 9.60 -5.45
CA SER A 56 6.96 8.22 -5.89
C SER A 56 6.38 7.36 -4.78
N TRP A 57 5.54 6.39 -5.11
CA TRP A 57 5.17 5.32 -4.19
C TRP A 57 5.47 3.99 -4.86
N GLY A 58 6.34 3.22 -4.26
CA GLY A 58 7.04 2.14 -4.94
C GLY A 58 8.43 2.00 -4.37
N LEU A 59 9.01 0.81 -4.56
CA LEU A 59 10.41 0.58 -4.30
C LEU A 59 11.18 0.80 -5.60
N ASN A 60 12.34 1.46 -5.51
CA ASN A 60 13.28 1.58 -6.61
C ASN A 60 14.11 0.28 -6.78
N HIS A 61 14.97 0.22 -7.79
CA HIS A 61 15.74 -0.98 -8.10
C HIS A 61 16.64 -1.45 -6.94
N ASP A 62 17.33 -0.52 -6.30
CA ASP A 62 18.25 -0.81 -5.20
C ASP A 62 17.48 -1.29 -3.96
N GLU A 63 16.35 -0.65 -3.66
CA GLU A 63 15.46 -1.08 -2.57
C GLU A 63 14.87 -2.47 -2.80
N ILE A 64 14.51 -2.81 -4.05
CA ILE A 64 14.05 -4.15 -4.41
C ILE A 64 15.16 -5.18 -4.22
N ALA A 65 16.40 -4.85 -4.59
CA ALA A 65 17.55 -5.74 -4.39
C ALA A 65 17.82 -5.99 -2.89
N VAL A 66 17.80 -4.93 -2.06
CA VAL A 66 17.92 -5.06 -0.61
C VAL A 66 16.80 -5.91 -0.03
N LEU A 67 15.54 -5.64 -0.42
CA LEU A 67 14.39 -6.41 0.04
C LEU A 67 14.49 -7.89 -0.36
N ARG A 68 14.95 -8.19 -1.58
CA ARG A 68 15.14 -9.56 -2.07
C ARG A 68 16.15 -10.33 -1.22
N LYS A 69 17.29 -9.69 -0.93
CA LYS A 69 18.35 -10.28 -0.11
C LYS A 69 17.89 -10.56 1.32
N GLU A 70 17.19 -9.61 1.94
CA GLU A 70 16.64 -9.80 3.28
C GLU A 70 15.58 -10.91 3.31
N LEU A 71 14.73 -10.97 2.29
CA LEU A 71 13.70 -12.00 2.15
C LEU A 71 14.29 -13.39 1.93
N ALA A 72 15.31 -13.53 1.07
CA ALA A 72 16.05 -14.77 0.89
C ALA A 72 16.66 -15.26 2.20
N THR A 73 17.25 -14.34 2.98
CA THR A 73 17.81 -14.65 4.30
C THR A 73 16.75 -15.16 5.28
N ARG A 74 15.57 -14.54 5.32
CA ARG A 74 14.48 -14.93 6.24
C ARG A 74 13.79 -16.23 5.85
N THR A 75 13.68 -16.51 4.55
CA THR A 75 12.95 -17.68 4.03
C THR A 75 13.86 -18.89 3.76
N GLY A 76 15.17 -18.68 3.67
CA GLY A 76 16.14 -19.71 3.28
C GLY A 76 16.12 -20.05 1.78
N LEU A 77 15.38 -19.28 0.98
CA LEU A 77 15.34 -19.45 -0.47
C LEU A 77 16.59 -18.86 -1.13
N ASN A 78 16.94 -19.39 -2.31
CA ASN A 78 18.00 -18.78 -3.12
C ASN A 78 17.51 -17.43 -3.68
N GLU A 79 18.33 -16.39 -3.57
CA GLU A 79 18.04 -15.05 -4.07
C GLU A 79 17.75 -15.03 -5.58
N ASP A 80 18.43 -15.87 -6.36
CA ASP A 80 18.34 -15.91 -7.83
C ASP A 80 17.00 -16.48 -8.34
N ILE A 81 16.34 -17.32 -7.55
CA ILE A 81 15.04 -17.91 -7.92
C ILE A 81 13.87 -17.10 -7.34
N LEU A 82 14.14 -16.19 -6.41
CA LEU A 82 13.10 -15.45 -5.71
C LEU A 82 12.51 -14.37 -6.63
N GLN A 83 11.21 -14.45 -6.87
CA GLN A 83 10.48 -13.47 -7.66
C GLN A 83 9.78 -12.47 -6.74
N LEU A 84 10.09 -11.18 -6.89
CA LEU A 84 9.41 -10.09 -6.21
C LEU A 84 8.62 -9.28 -7.22
N GLN A 85 7.32 -9.10 -6.95
CA GLN A 85 6.43 -8.31 -7.79
C GLN A 85 5.63 -7.33 -6.94
N PRO A 86 5.30 -6.14 -7.45
CA PRO A 86 4.42 -5.23 -6.73
C PRO A 86 3.03 -5.86 -6.57
N ALA A 87 2.44 -5.72 -5.38
CA ALA A 87 1.07 -6.17 -5.16
C ALA A 87 0.08 -5.41 -6.08
N PRO A 88 -0.95 -6.09 -6.61
CA PRO A 88 -1.91 -5.47 -7.51
C PRO A 88 -2.72 -4.38 -6.79
N CYS A 89 -2.40 -3.13 -7.09
CA CYS A 89 -3.05 -1.96 -6.53
C CYS A 89 -3.26 -0.89 -7.59
N SER A 90 -4.13 0.06 -7.28
CA SER A 90 -4.33 1.26 -8.08
C SER A 90 -4.15 2.48 -7.21
N VAL A 91 -3.28 3.39 -7.67
CA VAL A 91 -3.09 4.70 -7.05
C VAL A 91 -3.94 5.71 -7.80
N HIS A 92 -5.01 6.17 -7.17
CA HIS A 92 -5.98 7.06 -7.81
C HIS A 92 -5.49 8.50 -7.85
N ASP A 93 -5.08 9.00 -6.70
CA ASP A 93 -4.70 10.39 -6.51
C ASP A 93 -3.45 10.50 -5.64
N ALA A 94 -2.72 11.58 -5.88
CA ALA A 94 -1.63 12.03 -5.04
C ALA A 94 -1.87 13.49 -4.68
N ALA A 95 -1.55 13.88 -3.46
CA ALA A 95 -1.75 15.23 -2.96
C ALA A 95 -0.50 15.75 -2.26
N LEU A 96 -0.14 17.00 -2.57
CA LEU A 96 0.79 17.78 -1.78
C LEU A 96 -0.01 18.60 -0.78
N LEU A 97 0.36 18.48 0.49
CA LEU A 97 -0.38 18.99 1.64
C LEU A 97 0.47 20.01 2.40
N LEU A 98 -0.11 21.14 2.78
CA LEU A 98 0.50 22.11 3.70
C LEU A 98 -0.20 22.03 5.04
N GLY A 99 0.58 21.84 6.10
CA GLY A 99 0.08 21.73 7.46
C GLY A 99 0.20 23.01 8.27
N ASP A 100 -0.50 23.06 9.40
CA ASP A 100 -0.63 24.22 10.30
C ASP A 100 0.11 24.05 11.65
N GLU A 101 1.07 23.11 11.74
CA GLU A 101 1.73 22.65 12.98
C GLU A 101 0.81 21.95 14.00
N ALA A 102 -0.50 22.24 13.99
CA ALA A 102 -1.50 21.61 14.85
C ALA A 102 -1.96 20.23 14.32
N GLY A 103 -1.42 19.81 13.17
CA GLY A 103 -1.70 18.52 12.53
C GLY A 103 -2.87 18.56 11.55
N SER A 104 -3.43 19.73 11.27
CA SER A 104 -4.38 19.90 10.17
C SER A 104 -3.61 20.10 8.87
N PHE A 105 -4.12 19.53 7.78
CA PHE A 105 -3.52 19.67 6.46
C PHE A 105 -4.52 20.26 5.47
N THR A 106 -4.04 21.18 4.64
CA THR A 106 -4.74 21.72 3.49
C THR A 106 -4.09 21.23 2.20
N VAL A 107 -4.88 20.97 1.16
CA VAL A 107 -4.35 20.50 -0.12
C VAL A 107 -3.79 21.69 -0.90
N LEU A 108 -2.48 21.68 -1.17
CA LEU A 108 -1.85 22.66 -2.07
C LEU A 108 -2.12 22.33 -3.54
N GLN A 109 -1.97 21.05 -3.90
CA GLN A 109 -2.17 20.57 -5.25
C GLN A 109 -2.48 19.07 -5.23
N GLN A 110 -3.35 18.64 -6.13
CA GLN A 110 -3.57 17.23 -6.45
C GLN A 110 -2.95 16.90 -7.80
N SER A 111 -2.47 15.68 -7.95
CA SER A 111 -1.85 15.17 -9.17
C SER A 111 -2.23 13.72 -9.39
N LYS A 112 -2.31 13.30 -10.65
CA LYS A 112 -2.53 11.90 -11.02
C LYS A 112 -1.21 11.14 -10.98
N SER A 113 -1.27 9.88 -10.55
CA SER A 113 -0.10 8.99 -10.62
C SER A 113 0.13 8.48 -12.05
N SER A 114 1.35 7.99 -12.32
CA SER A 114 1.73 7.34 -13.58
C SER A 114 0.92 6.07 -13.91
N GLY A 115 0.18 5.51 -12.94
CA GLY A 115 -0.58 4.27 -13.10
C GLY A 115 0.26 2.99 -13.14
N VAL A 116 1.59 3.10 -13.08
CA VAL A 116 2.54 1.96 -13.04
C VAL A 116 3.55 2.14 -11.92
N PRO A 117 3.93 1.07 -11.18
CA PRO A 117 5.00 1.12 -10.19
C PRO A 117 6.38 1.41 -10.81
N PRO A 118 7.24 2.20 -10.15
CA PRO A 118 6.91 3.09 -9.02
C PRO A 118 5.95 4.20 -9.46
N TYR A 119 4.86 4.39 -8.69
CA TYR A 119 3.79 5.32 -9.02
C TYR A 119 4.29 6.75 -8.81
N HIS A 120 4.63 7.43 -9.89
CA HIS A 120 5.15 8.79 -9.86
C HIS A 120 4.01 9.81 -9.96
N ALA A 121 4.11 10.90 -9.22
CA ALA A 121 3.22 12.04 -9.35
C ALA A 121 4.02 13.35 -9.25
N ALA A 122 3.87 14.21 -10.25
CA ALA A 122 4.58 15.47 -10.36
C ALA A 122 3.72 16.62 -9.80
N PHE A 123 4.38 17.53 -9.09
CA PHE A 123 3.79 18.70 -8.47
C PHE A 123 4.57 19.94 -8.89
N ASN A 124 3.83 20.99 -9.25
CA ASN A 124 4.35 22.31 -9.57
C ASN A 124 3.38 23.33 -8.98
N VAL A 125 3.75 23.89 -7.83
CA VAL A 125 2.89 24.74 -7.01
C VAL A 125 3.48 26.14 -6.93
N MET A 126 2.68 27.14 -7.27
CA MET A 126 2.99 28.54 -6.98
C MET A 126 2.64 28.83 -5.51
N LEU A 127 3.59 29.38 -4.77
CA LEU A 127 3.46 29.66 -3.35
C LEU A 127 3.32 31.17 -3.13
N ASN A 128 2.40 31.55 -2.26
CA ASN A 128 2.39 32.90 -1.69
C ASN A 128 3.47 33.04 -0.60
N THR A 129 3.65 34.26 -0.06
CA THR A 129 4.71 34.55 0.93
C THR A 129 4.60 33.71 2.20
N GLU A 130 3.38 33.50 2.71
CA GLU A 130 3.15 32.72 3.92
C GLU A 130 3.45 31.24 3.67
N GLN A 131 2.89 30.67 2.60
CA GLN A 131 3.12 29.29 2.19
C GLN A 131 4.60 29.02 1.91
N LEU A 132 5.31 29.98 1.29
CA LEU A 132 6.76 29.87 1.06
C LEU A 132 7.51 29.71 2.37
N GLN A 133 7.18 30.51 3.39
CA GLN A 133 7.86 30.41 4.68
C GLN A 133 7.58 29.04 5.32
N THR A 134 6.33 28.58 5.30
CA THR A 134 5.96 27.25 5.81
C THR A 134 6.70 26.12 5.07
N VAL A 135 6.81 26.20 3.75
CA VAL A 135 7.57 25.22 2.95
C VAL A 135 9.05 25.26 3.30
N ARG A 136 9.66 26.44 3.44
CA ARG A 136 11.08 26.56 3.85
C ARG A 136 11.32 25.96 5.23
N ASP A 137 10.44 26.22 6.16
CA ASP A 137 10.51 25.67 7.51
C ASP A 137 10.39 24.14 7.49
N ALA A 138 9.48 23.61 6.67
CA ALA A 138 9.30 22.17 6.49
C ALA A 138 10.56 21.50 5.91
N LEU A 139 11.12 22.09 4.84
CA LEU A 139 12.37 21.64 4.22
C LEU A 139 13.59 21.81 5.14
N GLY A 140 13.49 22.73 6.11
CA GLY A 140 14.45 22.88 7.21
C GLY A 140 14.33 21.82 8.32
N GLY A 141 13.40 20.87 8.18
CA GLY A 141 13.21 19.75 9.11
C GLY A 141 12.08 19.94 10.13
N LYS A 142 11.31 21.03 10.07
CA LYS A 142 10.12 21.16 10.91
C LYS A 142 9.03 20.20 10.41
N ARG A 143 8.55 19.35 11.31
CA ARG A 143 7.53 18.33 11.03
C ARG A 143 6.13 18.95 10.97
N GLY A 144 5.23 18.27 10.26
CA GLY A 144 3.81 18.62 10.21
C GLY A 144 3.49 19.83 9.34
N LEU A 145 4.46 20.33 8.56
CA LEU A 145 4.29 21.55 7.77
C LEU A 145 4.09 21.29 6.28
N LEU A 146 4.70 20.24 5.75
CA LEU A 146 4.58 19.86 4.34
C LEU A 146 4.60 18.34 4.26
N ALA A 147 3.62 17.77 3.59
CA ALA A 147 3.52 16.33 3.43
C ALA A 147 3.06 15.95 2.04
N PHE A 148 3.45 14.75 1.64
CA PHE A 148 3.00 14.08 0.44
C PHE A 148 2.05 12.96 0.83
N ARG A 149 0.88 12.83 0.18
CA ARG A 149 -0.05 11.72 0.39
C ARG A 149 -0.43 11.02 -0.91
N TYR A 150 -0.44 9.69 -0.91
CA TYR A 150 -1.06 8.86 -1.96
C TYR A 150 -2.32 8.20 -1.45
N ASP A 151 -3.37 8.21 -2.27
CA ASP A 151 -4.60 7.48 -2.04
C ASP A 151 -4.58 6.16 -2.83
N ILE A 152 -4.45 5.05 -2.11
CA ILE A 152 -4.17 3.73 -2.68
C ILE A 152 -5.37 2.82 -2.46
N ARG A 153 -5.72 2.05 -3.49
CA ARG A 153 -6.74 1.01 -3.42
C ARG A 153 -6.15 -0.34 -3.80
N PHE A 154 -6.36 -1.33 -2.94
CA PHE A 154 -6.10 -2.73 -3.27
C PHE A 154 -7.36 -3.38 -3.80
N ARG A 155 -7.18 -4.25 -4.79
CA ARG A 155 -8.15 -5.30 -5.05
C ARG A 155 -7.59 -6.56 -4.43
N LEU A 156 -8.09 -6.91 -3.25
CA LEU A 156 -7.84 -8.24 -2.75
C LEU A 156 -8.54 -9.19 -3.71
N SER A 157 -7.77 -10.04 -4.39
CA SER A 157 -8.36 -11.21 -5.00
C SER A 157 -9.05 -11.96 -3.86
N PRO A 158 -10.34 -12.31 -3.95
CA PRO A 158 -10.94 -13.16 -2.93
C PRO A 158 -10.09 -14.42 -2.94
N ALA A 159 -9.25 -14.58 -1.90
CA ALA A 159 -8.70 -15.87 -1.60
C ALA A 159 -9.91 -16.79 -1.60
N ILE A 160 -9.88 -17.87 -2.38
CA ILE A 160 -10.93 -18.87 -2.37
C ILE A 160 -10.92 -19.40 -0.94
N SER A 161 -11.73 -18.79 -0.08
CA SER A 161 -12.04 -19.30 1.23
C SER A 161 -12.91 -20.50 0.95
N SER A 162 -12.29 -21.65 0.69
CA SER A 162 -12.95 -22.92 0.88
C SER A 162 -13.22 -23.04 2.38
N ILE A 163 -14.29 -22.40 2.83
CA ILE A 163 -14.90 -22.71 4.11
C ILE A 163 -15.48 -24.10 3.90
N THR A 164 -14.80 -25.12 4.41
CA THR A 164 -15.41 -26.43 4.62
C THR A 164 -16.39 -26.25 5.78
N GLU A 165 -17.60 -25.78 5.47
CA GLU A 165 -18.66 -25.68 6.45
C GLU A 165 -19.21 -27.08 6.70
N TRP A 166 -18.91 -27.63 7.88
CA TRP A 166 -19.51 -28.88 8.34
C TRP A 166 -20.96 -28.61 8.72
N LEU A 167 -21.88 -28.72 7.76
CA LEU A 167 -23.31 -28.64 8.03
C LEU A 167 -23.80 -29.99 8.56
N GLU A 168 -23.76 -30.16 9.88
CA GLU A 168 -24.46 -31.25 10.55
C GLU A 168 -25.97 -30.95 10.54
N THR A 169 -26.64 -31.31 9.45
CA THR A 169 -28.10 -31.16 9.37
C THR A 169 -28.77 -32.28 10.16
N SER A 170 -29.06 -32.03 11.44
CA SER A 170 -29.94 -32.91 12.22
C SER A 170 -31.38 -32.73 11.72
N ARG A 171 -31.87 -33.67 10.91
CA ARG A 171 -33.30 -33.72 10.56
C ARG A 171 -34.09 -34.25 11.76
N ILE A 172 -34.80 -33.36 12.47
CA ILE A 172 -35.82 -33.76 13.43
C ILE A 172 -37.10 -34.08 12.66
N ARG A 173 -37.41 -35.37 12.49
CA ARG A 173 -38.72 -35.80 11.98
C ARG A 173 -39.63 -35.99 13.19
N SER A 174 -40.51 -35.02 13.44
CA SER A 174 -41.57 -35.17 14.45
C SER A 174 -42.62 -36.14 13.92
N LEU A 175 -42.71 -37.31 14.55
CA LEU A 175 -43.81 -38.25 14.39
C LEU A 175 -44.63 -38.20 15.69
N ASN A 176 -45.91 -37.91 15.56
CA ASN A 176 -46.85 -37.91 16.68
C ASN A 176 -46.83 -39.27 17.40
N GLY A 177 -46.37 -39.29 18.65
CA GLY A 177 -46.64 -40.36 19.62
C GLY A 177 -45.55 -41.43 19.78
N ASN A 178 -44.81 -41.33 20.90
CA ASN A 178 -44.10 -42.40 21.62
C ASN A 178 -43.29 -43.43 20.80
N SER A 179 -42.16 -43.02 20.22
CA SER A 179 -40.88 -43.75 20.37
C SER A 179 -39.75 -42.94 19.71
N VAL A 180 -38.60 -42.86 20.37
CA VAL A 180 -37.40 -42.21 19.82
C VAL A 180 -36.46 -43.31 19.32
N THR A 181 -36.32 -43.44 18.00
CA THR A 181 -35.24 -44.22 17.37
C THR A 181 -34.25 -43.24 16.75
N ARG A 182 -32.97 -43.37 17.10
CA ARG A 182 -31.88 -42.52 16.62
C ARG A 182 -31.36 -43.12 15.31
N ASP A 183 -31.74 -42.52 14.19
CA ASP A 183 -31.22 -42.93 12.88
C ASP A 183 -29.90 -42.20 12.59
N THR A 184 -28.87 -42.93 12.17
CA THR A 184 -27.53 -42.39 11.93
C THR A 184 -27.48 -41.81 10.52
N GLY A 185 -27.50 -40.48 10.43
CA GLY A 185 -27.56 -39.74 9.17
C GLY A 185 -26.32 -39.94 8.29
N SER A 186 -26.55 -40.06 6.98
CA SER A 186 -25.54 -40.13 5.94
C SER A 186 -24.83 -38.78 5.77
N CYS A 187 -23.50 -38.81 5.64
CA CYS A 187 -22.65 -37.65 5.41
C CYS A 187 -22.75 -37.23 3.93
N PHE A 188 -23.24 -36.02 3.66
CA PHE A 188 -23.21 -35.42 2.33
C PHE A 188 -22.24 -34.23 2.36
N THR A 189 -21.30 -34.21 1.43
CA THR A 189 -20.37 -33.09 1.24
C THR A 189 -20.88 -32.26 0.08
N GLU A 190 -21.49 -31.10 0.36
CA GLU A 190 -21.83 -30.14 -0.68
C GLU A 190 -20.74 -29.06 -0.72
N THR A 191 -19.89 -29.12 -1.75
CA THR A 191 -18.97 -28.01 -2.04
C THR A 191 -19.77 -26.90 -2.71
N ARG A 192 -20.25 -25.93 -1.94
CA ARG A 192 -20.93 -24.76 -2.49
C ARG A 192 -19.90 -23.67 -2.80
N THR A 193 -19.51 -23.56 -4.06
CA THR A 193 -18.73 -22.42 -4.56
C THR A 193 -19.68 -21.24 -4.78
N THR A 194 -19.85 -20.40 -3.76
CA THR A 194 -20.59 -19.14 -3.92
C THR A 194 -19.68 -18.13 -4.60
N GLY A 195 -19.70 -18.13 -5.93
CA GLY A 195 -18.97 -17.17 -6.74
C GLY A 195 -19.67 -15.81 -6.75
N ASP A 196 -19.48 -15.01 -5.71
CA ASP A 196 -19.74 -13.57 -5.75
C ASP A 196 -18.39 -12.85 -5.64
N ALA A 197 -17.72 -12.75 -6.79
CA ALA A 197 -16.33 -12.34 -6.92
C ALA A 197 -16.13 -10.82 -6.94
N ALA A 198 -16.91 -10.07 -6.14
CA ALA A 198 -16.63 -8.67 -5.89
C ALA A 198 -15.54 -8.59 -4.82
N GLY A 199 -14.28 -8.68 -5.24
CA GLY A 199 -13.13 -8.55 -4.33
C GLY A 199 -13.25 -7.29 -3.47
N GLU A 200 -13.03 -7.44 -2.16
CA GLU A 200 -13.07 -6.34 -1.22
C GLU A 200 -12.03 -5.27 -1.62
N ILE A 201 -12.50 -4.03 -1.78
CA ILE A 201 -11.61 -2.90 -2.08
C ILE A 201 -11.18 -2.29 -0.74
N MET A 202 -9.94 -2.58 -0.34
CA MET A 202 -9.33 -1.89 0.79
C MET A 202 -8.72 -0.57 0.31
N GLN A 203 -9.15 0.54 0.93
CA GLN A 203 -8.59 1.87 0.69
C GLN A 203 -7.77 2.31 1.91
N PHE A 204 -6.56 2.80 1.65
CA PHE A 204 -5.70 3.42 2.67
C PHE A 204 -4.92 4.55 2.02
N TYR A 205 -4.26 5.35 2.85
CA TYR A 205 -3.36 6.39 2.38
C TYR A 205 -1.95 6.13 2.92
N ALA A 206 -0.95 6.47 2.11
CA ALA A 206 0.44 6.50 2.52
C ALA A 206 0.93 7.95 2.49
N GLN A 207 1.58 8.40 3.57
CA GLN A 207 2.01 9.78 3.73
C GLN A 207 3.50 9.87 4.09
N LEU A 208 4.19 10.88 3.58
CA LEU A 208 5.57 11.22 3.94
C LEU A 208 5.67 12.71 4.27
N ASP A 209 6.24 13.03 5.43
CA ASP A 209 6.53 14.39 5.87
C ASP A 209 7.82 14.93 5.22
N ALA A 210 7.89 16.22 4.93
CA ALA A 210 9.06 16.87 4.34
C ALA A 210 10.33 16.76 5.19
N ALA A 211 10.20 16.68 6.50
CA ALA A 211 11.33 16.45 7.40
C ALA A 211 12.03 15.11 7.11
N ASP A 212 11.32 14.13 6.55
CA ASP A 212 11.82 12.80 6.26
C ASP A 212 12.26 12.62 4.80
N TRP A 213 12.14 13.64 3.93
CA TRP A 213 12.50 13.51 2.51
C TRP A 213 13.97 13.19 2.27
N ASN A 214 14.85 13.64 3.17
CA ASN A 214 16.28 13.32 3.11
C ASN A 214 16.65 12.01 3.82
N ALA A 215 15.76 11.51 4.69
CA ALA A 215 15.98 10.32 5.51
C ALA A 215 15.29 9.06 4.96
N ALA A 216 14.29 9.22 4.09
CA ALA A 216 13.60 8.13 3.40
C ALA A 216 14.52 7.52 2.34
N ARG A 217 15.52 6.75 2.80
CA ARG A 217 16.44 5.92 2.01
C ARG A 217 16.93 4.73 2.81
#